data_AF-A0A1Y4B9C7-F1
#
_entry.id   AF-A0A1Y4B9C7-F1
#
_cell.length_a   1.000
_cell.length_b   1.000
_cell.length_c   1.000
_cell.angle_alpha   90.00
_cell.angle_beta   90.00
_cell.angle_gamma   90.00
#
_symmetry.space_group_name_H-M   'P 1'
#
loop_
_entity.id
_entity.type
_entity.pdbx_description
1 polymer ?
#
loop_
_entity_poly.entity_id
_entity_poly.type
_entity_poly.pdbx_seq_one_letter_code
_entity_poly.pdbx_strand_id
1 'polypeptide(L)'
;MNDVQAVFEILRAAYEDREDEVREKYSDVKLSAEVMAVVGEIVHCEALIKINETKEVSGMYTFFHRLVDEGRKEGRSEGRSEEKNDIIIRMLQNSVPERDIILYTGATEDEIGKARKEIEGKEIKGERIKENVPAKI
;
A
#
# COMPACT_ATOMS: atom_id res chain seq x y z
N MET A 1 14.64 -5.81 -21.72
CA MET A 1 14.38 -4.35 -21.64
C MET A 1 15.22 -3.80 -20.51
N ASN A 2 15.79 -2.62 -20.64
CA ASN A 2 16.56 -2.00 -19.55
C ASN A 2 15.60 -1.19 -18.68
N ASP A 3 15.55 -1.47 -17.38
CA ASP A 3 14.69 -0.80 -16.40
C ASP A 3 14.87 0.72 -16.40
N VAL A 4 16.10 1.20 -16.56
CA VAL A 4 16.40 2.63 -16.67
C VAL A 4 15.74 3.23 -17.91
N GLN A 5 15.81 2.52 -19.04
CA GLN A 5 15.20 2.98 -20.28
C GLN A 5 13.67 3.01 -20.17
N ALA A 6 13.07 1.99 -19.53
CA ALA A 6 11.64 1.94 -19.30
C ALA A 6 11.15 3.12 -18.46
N VAL A 7 11.86 3.46 -17.38
CA VAL A 7 11.55 4.65 -16.56
C VAL A 7 11.53 5.91 -17.42
N PHE A 8 12.58 6.18 -18.20
CA PHE A 8 12.63 7.41 -19.01
C PHE A 8 11.55 7.48 -20.09
N GLU A 9 11.27 6.36 -20.75
CA GLU A 9 10.23 6.32 -21.80
C GLU A 9 8.83 6.57 -21.23
N ILE A 10 8.50 5.95 -20.09
CA ILE A 10 7.20 6.11 -19.45
C ILE A 10 7.04 7.54 -18.91
N LEU A 11 8.07 8.08 -18.24
CA LEU A 11 8.05 9.47 -17.76
C LEU A 11 7.85 10.47 -18.88
N ARG A 12 8.58 10.29 -19.99
CA ARG A 12 8.46 11.18 -21.14
C ARG A 12 7.06 11.15 -21.73
N ALA A 13 6.47 9.97 -21.89
CA ALA A 13 5.11 9.83 -22.39
C ALA A 13 4.08 10.47 -21.44
N ALA A 14 4.24 10.33 -20.13
CA ALA A 14 3.37 10.99 -19.14
C ALA A 14 3.45 12.52 -19.21
N TYR A 15 4.64 13.10 -19.36
CA TYR A 15 4.81 14.55 -19.52
C TYR A 15 4.25 15.09 -20.84
N GLU A 16 4.27 14.28 -21.90
CA GLU A 16 3.80 14.67 -23.23
C GLU A 16 2.33 14.27 -23.47
N ASP A 17 1.63 13.77 -22.45
CA ASP A 17 0.23 13.30 -22.51
C ASP A 17 0.00 12.19 -23.55
N ARG A 18 0.93 11.23 -23.62
CA ARG A 18 0.98 10.11 -24.58
C ARG A 18 0.76 8.75 -23.90
N GLU A 19 -0.27 8.64 -23.07
CA GLU A 19 -0.56 7.44 -22.28
C GLU A 19 -0.82 6.19 -23.15
N ASP A 20 -1.44 6.37 -24.32
CA ASP A 20 -1.77 5.28 -25.23
C ASP A 20 -0.51 4.53 -25.72
N GLU A 21 0.61 5.22 -25.94
CA GLU A 21 1.88 4.61 -26.35
C GLU A 21 2.48 3.73 -25.26
N VAL A 22 2.36 4.15 -23.99
CA VAL A 22 2.81 3.36 -22.83
C VAL A 22 1.94 2.11 -22.71
N ARG A 23 0.62 2.27 -22.83
CA ARG A 23 -0.32 1.15 -22.73
C ARG A 23 -0.05 0.10 -23.81
N GLU A 24 0.22 0.52 -25.05
CA GLU A 24 0.53 -0.40 -26.15
C GLU A 24 1.88 -1.11 -25.97
N LYS A 25 2.92 -0.38 -25.58
CA LYS A 25 4.29 -0.92 -25.49
C LYS A 25 4.51 -1.81 -24.27
N TYR A 26 3.80 -1.54 -23.17
CA TYR A 26 4.02 -2.19 -21.88
C TYR A 26 2.85 -3.09 -21.44
N SER A 27 1.84 -3.34 -22.29
CA SER A 27 0.64 -4.14 -21.97
C SER A 27 0.95 -5.53 -21.40
N ASP A 28 1.92 -6.22 -22.01
CA ASP A 28 2.30 -7.59 -21.68
C ASP A 28 3.68 -7.68 -21.02
N VAL A 29 4.23 -6.52 -20.65
CA VAL A 29 5.56 -6.42 -20.06
C VAL A 29 5.44 -6.23 -18.56
N LYS A 30 5.85 -7.24 -17.80
CA LYS A 30 5.94 -7.13 -16.35
C LYS A 30 7.12 -6.22 -15.97
N LEU A 31 6.81 -4.96 -15.68
CA LEU A 31 7.77 -4.01 -15.10
C LEU A 31 8.10 -4.40 -13.66
N SER A 32 9.33 -4.12 -13.24
CA SER A 32 9.75 -4.35 -11.86
C SER A 32 9.04 -3.38 -10.91
N ALA A 33 8.94 -3.75 -9.64
CA ALA A 33 8.37 -2.88 -8.62
C ALA A 33 9.17 -1.58 -8.47
N GLU A 34 10.49 -1.66 -8.63
CA GLU A 34 11.41 -0.51 -8.59
C GLU A 34 11.16 0.47 -9.75
N VAL A 35 10.93 -0.03 -10.97
CA VAL A 35 10.59 0.83 -12.13
C VAL A 35 9.28 1.58 -11.89
N MET A 36 8.24 0.86 -11.43
CA MET A 36 6.93 1.46 -11.18
C MET A 36 6.97 2.49 -10.05
N ALA A 37 7.74 2.21 -8.99
CA ALA A 37 7.94 3.15 -7.89
C ALA A 37 8.60 4.44 -8.37
N VAL A 38 9.70 4.35 -9.15
CA VAL A 38 10.40 5.53 -9.65
C VAL A 38 9.52 6.35 -10.61
N VAL A 39 8.78 5.69 -11.50
CA VAL A 39 7.87 6.37 -12.43
C VAL A 39 6.76 7.11 -11.69
N GLY A 40 6.02 6.41 -10.82
CA GLY A 40 4.90 7.00 -10.08
C GLY A 40 5.35 8.21 -9.25
N GLU A 41 6.54 8.10 -8.65
CA GLU A 41 7.06 9.17 -7.82
C GLU A 41 7.46 10.41 -8.62
N ILE A 42 8.08 10.24 -9.79
CA ILE A 42 8.51 11.38 -10.60
C ILE A 42 7.32 12.07 -11.28
N VAL A 43 6.33 11.31 -11.79
CA VAL A 43 5.14 11.88 -12.45
C VAL A 43 4.36 12.83 -11.52
N HIS A 44 4.36 12.55 -10.21
CA HIS A 44 3.63 13.34 -9.22
C HIS A 44 4.50 14.32 -8.41
N CYS A 45 5.79 14.49 -8.74
CA CYS A 45 6.70 15.27 -7.91
C CYS A 45 7.02 16.67 -8.47
N GLU A 46 6.26 17.68 -8.04
CA GLU A 46 6.58 19.09 -8.31
C GLU A 46 7.95 19.54 -7.75
N ALA A 47 8.44 18.89 -6.69
CA ALA A 47 9.73 19.24 -6.08
C ALA A 47 10.92 18.91 -6.99
N LEU A 48 10.84 17.84 -7.79
CA LEU A 48 11.88 17.49 -8.77
C LEU A 48 11.91 18.47 -9.95
N ILE A 49 10.76 19.04 -10.33
CA ILE A 49 10.69 20.12 -11.33
C ILE A 49 11.50 21.34 -10.84
N LYS A 50 11.30 21.73 -9.58
CA LYS A 50 12.01 22.87 -8.97
C LYS A 50 13.51 22.59 -8.78
N ILE A 51 13.90 21.38 -8.39
CA ILE A 51 15.32 20.98 -8.27
C ILE A 51 16.01 20.99 -9.64
N ASN A 52 15.31 20.59 -10.71
CA ASN A 52 15.82 20.69 -12.08
C ASN A 52 16.04 22.15 -12.50
N GLU A 53 15.13 23.07 -12.14
CA GLU A 53 15.28 24.50 -12.39
C GLU A 53 16.48 25.10 -11.64
N THR A 54 16.77 24.64 -10.41
CA THR A 54 17.89 25.12 -9.61
C THR A 54 19.21 24.39 -9.84
N LYS A 55 19.21 23.28 -10.61
CA LYS A 55 20.37 22.42 -10.92
C LYS A 55 21.09 21.83 -9.70
N GLU A 56 20.41 21.70 -8.56
CA GLU A 56 21.00 21.15 -7.33
C GLU A 56 20.97 19.61 -7.31
N VAL A 57 22.00 18.98 -7.86
CA VAL A 57 22.15 17.51 -7.90
C VAL A 57 22.16 16.88 -6.49
N SER A 58 22.64 17.60 -5.48
CA SER A 58 22.61 17.18 -4.06
C SER A 58 21.20 17.17 -3.46
N GLY A 59 20.31 18.02 -3.98
CA GLY A 59 18.90 18.08 -3.60
C GLY A 59 18.17 16.79 -3.96
N MET A 60 18.45 16.24 -5.14
CA MET A 60 17.81 15.02 -5.65
C MET A 60 18.15 13.78 -4.80
N TYR A 61 19.41 13.58 -4.43
CA TYR A 61 19.81 12.46 -3.56
C TYR A 61 19.16 12.54 -2.17
N THR A 62 19.20 13.72 -1.55
CA THR A 62 18.60 13.96 -0.24
C THR A 62 17.08 13.77 -0.28
N PHE A 63 16.46 14.16 -1.39
CA PHE A 63 15.03 14.03 -1.62
C PHE A 63 14.60 12.56 -1.70
N PHE A 64 15.23 11.75 -2.54
CA PHE A 64 14.90 10.32 -2.66
C PHE A 64 15.12 9.56 -1.35
N HIS A 65 16.17 9.88 -0.59
CA HIS A 65 16.38 9.28 0.73
C HIS A 65 15.26 9.60 1.71
N ARG A 66 14.77 10.85 1.72
CA ARG A 66 13.65 11.24 2.56
C ARG A 66 12.38 10.48 2.21
N LEU A 67 12.08 10.34 0.92
CA LEU A 67 10.90 9.59 0.46
C LEU A 67 10.95 8.12 0.86
N VAL A 68 12.10 7.45 0.68
CA VAL A 68 12.26 6.06 1.10
C VAL A 68 12.03 5.91 2.61
N ASP A 69 12.51 6.87 3.41
CA ASP A 69 12.34 6.85 4.87
C ASP A 69 10.90 7.18 5.30
N GLU A 70 10.20 8.08 4.60
CA GLU A 70 8.79 8.39 4.82
C GLU A 70 7.91 7.19 4.48
N GLY A 71 8.08 6.58 3.31
CA GLY A 71 7.35 5.37 2.93
C GLY A 71 7.59 4.19 3.88
N ARG A 72 8.82 4.02 4.38
CA ARG A 72 9.13 3.03 5.43
C ARG A 72 8.47 3.34 6.77
N LYS A 73 8.27 4.61 7.11
CA LYS A 73 7.58 4.99 8.35
C LYS A 73 6.07 4.77 8.21
N GLU A 74 5.50 5.18 7.08
CA GLU A 74 4.10 4.98 6.76
C GLU A 74 3.76 3.50 6.72
N GLY A 75 4.49 2.68 5.95
CA GLY A 75 4.23 1.24 5.89
C GLY A 75 4.39 0.51 7.23
N ARG A 76 5.29 0.97 8.11
CA ARG A 76 5.36 0.44 9.50
C ARG A 76 4.16 0.87 10.34
N SER A 77 3.65 2.08 10.14
CA SER A 77 2.49 2.59 10.85
C SER A 77 1.21 1.89 10.41
N GLU A 78 1.01 1.77 9.09
CA GLU A 78 -0.12 1.08 8.48
C GLU A 78 -0.12 -0.41 8.87
N GLY A 79 1.00 -1.12 8.69
CA GLY A 79 1.08 -2.53 9.05
C GLY A 79 0.82 -2.81 10.54
N ARG A 80 1.25 -1.91 11.44
CA ARG A 80 0.91 -2.02 12.88
C ARG A 80 -0.59 -1.78 13.13
N SER A 81 -1.19 -0.85 12.41
CA SER A 81 -2.63 -0.56 12.50
C SER A 81 -3.46 -1.74 12.00
N GLU A 82 -3.06 -2.33 10.86
CA GLU A 82 -3.70 -3.51 10.29
C GLU A 82 -3.58 -4.72 11.21
N GLU A 83 -2.38 -5.00 11.73
CA GLU A 83 -2.16 -6.09 12.69
C GLU A 83 -3.00 -5.91 13.96
N LYS A 84 -3.06 -4.68 14.50
CA LYS A 84 -3.90 -4.36 15.66
C LYS A 84 -5.38 -4.61 15.34
N ASN A 85 -5.88 -4.17 14.18
CA ASN A 85 -7.26 -4.37 13.77
C ASN A 85 -7.60 -5.86 13.62
N ASP A 86 -6.70 -6.64 13.00
CA ASP A 86 -6.86 -8.09 12.83
C ASP A 86 -6.96 -8.82 14.18
N ILE A 87 -6.14 -8.42 15.17
CA ILE A 87 -6.21 -8.96 16.53
C ILE A 87 -7.55 -8.62 17.18
N ILE A 88 -8.00 -7.37 17.08
CA ILE A 88 -9.30 -6.93 17.62
C ILE A 88 -10.44 -7.74 17.00
N ILE A 89 -10.45 -7.92 15.67
CA ILE A 89 -11.46 -8.70 14.94
C ILE A 89 -11.47 -10.15 15.44
N ARG A 90 -10.30 -10.80 15.56
CA ARG A 90 -10.22 -12.18 16.07
C ARG A 90 -10.69 -12.30 17.51
N MET A 91 -10.40 -11.31 18.37
CA MET A 91 -10.88 -11.30 19.75
C MET A 91 -12.40 -11.14 19.82
N LEU A 92 -12.97 -10.24 19.01
CA LEU A 92 -14.42 -10.05 18.91
C LEU A 92 -15.12 -11.33 18.41
N GLN A 93 -14.58 -11.99 17.38
CA GLN A 93 -15.12 -13.26 16.87
C GLN A 93 -15.08 -14.38 17.91
N ASN A 94 -14.08 -14.39 18.80
CA ASN A 94 -13.98 -15.32 19.92
C ASN A 94 -14.76 -14.89 21.17
N SER A 95 -15.66 -13.90 21.04
CA SER A 95 -16.51 -13.39 22.13
C SER A 95 -15.71 -12.88 23.35
N VAL A 96 -14.49 -12.37 23.14
CA VAL A 96 -13.70 -11.73 24.19
C VAL A 96 -14.39 -10.41 24.60
N PRO A 97 -14.57 -10.13 25.89
CA PRO A 97 -15.19 -8.89 26.35
C PRO A 97 -14.41 -7.66 25.87
N GLU A 98 -15.12 -6.60 25.46
CA GLU A 98 -14.49 -5.35 24.97
C GLU A 98 -13.53 -4.73 25.99
N ARG A 99 -13.85 -4.85 27.29
CA ARG A 99 -12.94 -4.43 28.38
C ARG A 99 -11.55 -5.10 28.27
N ASP A 100 -11.53 -6.39 27.98
CA ASP A 100 -10.29 -7.16 27.88
C ASP A 100 -9.56 -6.84 26.57
N ILE A 101 -10.30 -6.61 25.48
CA ILE A 101 -9.75 -6.17 24.19
C ILE A 101 -9.02 -4.82 24.36
N ILE A 102 -9.66 -3.85 25.02
CA ILE A 102 -9.05 -2.54 25.33
C ILE A 102 -7.77 -2.74 26.15
N LEU A 103 -7.83 -3.59 27.17
CA LEU A 103 -6.69 -3.85 28.06
C LEU A 103 -5.49 -4.48 27.31
N TYR A 104 -5.73 -5.46 26.44
CA TYR A 104 -4.67 -6.21 25.77
C TYR A 104 -4.11 -5.55 24.51
N THR A 105 -4.94 -4.80 23.78
CA THR A 105 -4.54 -4.19 22.49
C THR A 105 -4.29 -2.69 22.60
N GLY A 106 -4.72 -2.05 23.70
CA GLY A 106 -4.73 -0.59 23.80
C GLY A 106 -5.64 0.06 22.77
N ALA A 107 -6.70 -0.66 22.35
CA ALA A 107 -7.68 -0.14 21.41
C ALA A 107 -8.61 0.89 22.06
N THR A 108 -9.06 1.86 21.28
CA THR A 108 -10.15 2.75 21.69
C THR A 108 -11.51 2.12 21.40
N GLU A 109 -12.57 2.60 22.05
CA GLU A 109 -13.94 2.17 21.76
C GLU A 109 -14.32 2.41 20.29
N ASP A 110 -13.79 3.48 19.67
CA ASP A 110 -13.99 3.77 18.25
C ASP A 110 -13.35 2.73 17.31
N GLU A 111 -12.13 2.27 17.64
CA GLU A 111 -11.43 1.23 16.87
C GLU A 111 -12.18 -0.10 16.95
N ILE A 112 -12.69 -0.45 18.14
CA ILE A 112 -13.53 -1.64 18.35
C ILE A 112 -14.85 -1.53 17.59
N GLY A 113 -15.48 -0.35 17.60
CA GLY A 113 -16.71 -0.08 16.85
C GLY A 113 -16.54 -0.20 15.33
N LYS A 114 -15.39 0.23 14.79
CA LYS A 114 -15.03 0.03 13.37
C LYS A 114 -14.83 -1.45 13.05
N ALA A 115 -14.04 -2.16 13.86
CA ALA A 115 -13.81 -3.60 13.70
C ALA A 115 -15.12 -4.41 13.74
N ARG A 116 -16.05 -4.04 14.64
CA ARG A 116 -17.39 -4.66 14.72
C ARG A 116 -18.19 -4.47 13.43
N LYS A 117 -18.21 -3.24 12.89
CA LYS A 117 -18.87 -2.95 11.60
C LYS A 117 -18.24 -3.71 10.43
N GLU A 118 -16.92 -3.92 10.45
CA GLU A 118 -16.23 -4.73 9.44
C GLU A 118 -16.63 -6.20 9.50
N ILE A 119 -16.84 -6.76 10.71
CA ILE A 119 -17.37 -8.12 10.89
C ILE A 119 -18.80 -8.20 10.35
N GLU A 120 -19.69 -7.28 10.77
CA GLU A 120 -21.09 -7.24 10.34
C GLU A 120 -21.24 -7.02 8.81
N GLY A 121 -20.35 -6.21 8.21
CA GLY A 121 -20.31 -5.99 6.75
C GLY A 121 -19.79 -7.20 5.97
N LYS A 122 -18.96 -8.06 6.59
CA LYS A 122 -18.47 -9.31 5.99
C LYS A 122 -19.51 -10.44 6.07
N GLU A 123 -20.36 -10.49 7.09
CA GLU A 123 -21.42 -11.51 7.22
C GLU A 123 -22.50 -11.44 6.12
N ILE A 124 -22.71 -10.28 5.47
CA ILE A 124 -23.67 -10.14 4.37
C ILE A 124 -23.12 -10.71 3.04
N LYS A 125 -21.80 -10.87 2.89
CA LYS A 125 -21.17 -11.56 1.75
C LYS A 125 -20.90 -13.01 2.13
N GLY A 126 -21.97 -13.79 2.29
CA GLY A 126 -21.90 -15.20 2.66
C GLY A 126 -21.09 -16.05 1.66
N GLU A 127 -19.83 -16.34 2.00
CA GLU A 127 -19.17 -17.57 1.59
C GLU A 127 -19.17 -18.53 2.77
N ARG A 128 -19.99 -19.57 2.67
CA ARG A 128 -19.94 -20.74 3.55
C ARG A 128 -18.52 -21.29 3.53
N ILE A 129 -17.84 -21.22 4.67
CA ILE A 129 -16.65 -22.00 4.95
C ILE A 129 -17.06 -23.47 4.77
N LYS A 130 -16.60 -24.12 3.69
CA LYS A 130 -16.72 -25.57 3.56
C LYS A 130 -15.82 -26.16 4.65
N GLU A 131 -16.43 -26.74 5.67
CA GLU A 131 -15.75 -27.58 6.64
C GLU A 131 -14.93 -28.63 5.89
N ASN A 132 -13.61 -28.51 5.96
CA ASN A 132 -12.71 -29.53 5.46
C ASN A 132 -12.71 -30.67 6.49
N VAL A 133 -13.68 -31.56 6.37
CA VAL A 133 -13.72 -32.81 7.13
C VAL A 133 -12.49 -33.63 6.72
N PRO A 134 -11.56 -33.96 7.63
CA PRO A 134 -10.40 -34.76 7.28
C PRO A 134 -10.89 -36.14 6.82
N ALA A 135 -10.44 -36.57 5.64
CA ALA A 135 -10.72 -37.89 5.11
C ALA A 135 -10.16 -38.96 6.05
N LYS A 136 -11.05 -39.74 6.67
CA LYS A 136 -10.83 -41.17 6.95
C LYS A 136 -10.57 -41.82 5.58
N ILE A 137 -9.54 -42.62 5.32
CA ILE A 137 -8.95 -43.75 6.06
C ILE A 137 -7.48 -43.83 5.66
#